data_AF-A0A3S5J4V7-F1
#
_entry.id   AF-A0A3S5J4V7-F1
#
_cell.length_a   1.000
_cell.length_b   1.000
_cell.length_c   1.000
_cell.angle_alpha   90.00
_cell.angle_beta   90.00
_cell.angle_gamma   90.00
#
_symmetry.space_group_name_H-M   'P 1'
#
loop_
_entity.id
_entity.type
_entity.pdbx_description
1 polymer ?
#
loop_
_entity_poly.entity_id
_entity_poly.type
_entity_poly.pdbx_seq_one_letter_code
_entity_poly.pdbx_strand_id
1 'polypeptide(L)'
;MLSAAVALPVLLCTAPIRGIDRQEVLEQMKKSRPQDLKVLIEEPDAGGPRIIGIYAVRTPSSTDTMRRYQIWEESPSDLNIYFESVDCSASSPVRVKRTATAVYVRTINPGGPVNDTNREDHLVWWAACVPELAGTDPVTLRDKALSLGYSTLIPERQEQLPALAP
;
A
#
# COMPACT_ATOMS: atom_id res chain seq x y z
N MET A 1 -22.19 -24.66 -70.40
CA MET A 1 -21.01 -24.37 -69.54
C MET A 1 -21.43 -24.63 -68.11
N LEU A 2 -20.90 -25.68 -67.48
CA LEU A 2 -21.15 -26.03 -66.07
C LEU A 2 -20.13 -25.31 -65.19
N SER A 3 -20.58 -24.54 -64.20
CA SER A 3 -19.73 -24.02 -63.12
C SER A 3 -20.02 -24.79 -61.83
N ALA A 4 -19.04 -25.55 -61.38
CA ALA A 4 -19.04 -26.22 -60.08
C ALA A 4 -18.47 -25.25 -59.03
N ALA A 5 -19.25 -24.94 -57.99
CA ALA A 5 -18.78 -24.21 -56.82
C ALA A 5 -18.27 -25.21 -55.78
N VAL A 6 -16.98 -25.14 -55.47
CA VAL A 6 -16.33 -25.93 -54.41
C VAL A 6 -16.49 -25.16 -53.10
N ALA A 7 -17.25 -25.70 -52.15
CA ALA A 7 -17.36 -25.16 -50.80
C ALA A 7 -16.26 -25.77 -49.91
N LEU A 8 -15.35 -24.93 -49.40
CA LEU A 8 -14.31 -25.30 -48.45
C LEU A 8 -14.89 -25.30 -47.03
N PRO A 9 -14.75 -26.37 -46.23
CA PRO A 9 -15.21 -26.36 -44.84
C PRO A 9 -14.19 -25.61 -43.97
N VAL A 10 -14.65 -24.55 -43.30
CA VAL A 10 -13.88 -23.84 -42.28
C VAL A 10 -13.95 -24.66 -40.99
N LEU A 11 -12.85 -25.31 -40.62
CA LEU A 11 -12.69 -25.99 -39.34
C LEU A 11 -12.48 -24.93 -38.25
N LEU A 12 -13.50 -24.69 -37.41
CA LEU A 12 -13.39 -23.87 -36.21
C LEU A 12 -12.70 -24.69 -35.10
N CYS A 13 -11.37 -24.58 -35.00
CA CYS A 13 -10.63 -25.06 -33.84
C CYS A 13 -10.91 -24.16 -32.64
N THR A 14 -11.83 -24.57 -31.76
CA THR A 14 -11.97 -23.96 -30.44
C THR A 14 -10.83 -24.45 -29.54
N ALA A 15 -9.76 -23.68 -29.44
CA ALA A 15 -8.72 -23.95 -28.45
C ALA A 15 -9.36 -23.87 -27.04
N PRO A 16 -9.13 -24.85 -26.15
CA PRO A 16 -9.62 -24.75 -24.78
C PRO A 16 -8.94 -23.55 -24.12
N ILE A 17 -9.74 -22.62 -23.61
CA ILE A 17 -9.26 -21.55 -22.73
C ILE A 17 -8.71 -22.25 -21.49
N ARG A 18 -7.37 -22.32 -21.36
CA ARG A 18 -6.73 -22.75 -20.12
C ARG A 18 -7.18 -21.77 -19.04
N GLY A 19 -7.94 -22.27 -18.06
CA GLY A 19 -8.22 -21.51 -16.85
C GLY A 19 -6.90 -21.10 -16.22
N ILE A 20 -6.79 -19.84 -15.83
CA ILE A 20 -5.65 -19.32 -15.10
C ILE A 20 -5.55 -20.09 -13.78
N ASP A 21 -4.44 -20.78 -13.53
CA ASP A 21 -4.23 -21.47 -12.27
C ASP A 21 -4.04 -20.43 -11.15
N ARG A 22 -4.88 -20.52 -10.11
CA ARG A 22 -4.83 -19.61 -8.97
C ARG A 22 -3.45 -19.62 -8.33
N GLN A 23 -2.81 -20.79 -8.25
CA GLN A 23 -1.48 -20.89 -7.64
C GLN A 23 -0.43 -20.16 -8.48
N GLU A 24 -0.51 -20.26 -9.80
CA GLU A 24 0.39 -19.55 -10.71
C GLU A 24 0.27 -18.02 -10.57
N VAL A 25 -0.96 -17.49 -10.46
CA VAL A 25 -1.19 -16.05 -10.23
C VAL A 25 -0.59 -15.59 -8.92
N LEU A 26 -0.83 -16.33 -7.83
CA LEU A 26 -0.28 -15.98 -6.52
C LEU A 26 1.26 -15.98 -6.53
N GLU A 27 1.87 -16.97 -7.18
CA GLU A 27 3.33 -16.99 -7.34
C GLU A 27 3.85 -15.86 -8.23
N GLN A 28 3.11 -15.48 -9.28
CA GLN A 28 3.43 -14.32 -10.09
C GLN A 28 3.33 -13.01 -9.29
N MET A 29 2.29 -12.84 -8.48
CA MET A 29 2.12 -11.69 -7.58
C MET A 29 3.30 -11.57 -6.63
N LYS A 30 3.67 -12.66 -5.94
CA LYS A 30 4.85 -12.71 -5.05
C LYS A 30 6.15 -12.33 -5.78
N LYS A 31 6.36 -12.83 -7.00
CA LYS A 31 7.54 -12.51 -7.83
C LYS A 31 7.56 -11.06 -8.30
N SER A 32 6.40 -10.41 -8.39
CA SER A 32 6.27 -9.02 -8.82
C SER A 32 6.48 -7.99 -7.71
N ARG A 33 6.68 -8.44 -6.46
CA ARG A 33 6.95 -7.55 -5.33
C ARG A 33 8.19 -6.67 -5.60
N PRO A 34 8.12 -5.37 -5.32
CA PRO A 34 9.27 -4.47 -5.44
C PRO A 34 10.45 -4.94 -4.58
N GLN A 35 11.68 -4.79 -5.09
CA GLN A 35 12.88 -5.22 -4.36
C GLN A 35 13.10 -4.44 -3.05
N ASP A 36 12.65 -3.19 -3.01
CA ASP A 36 12.72 -2.31 -1.85
C ASP A 36 11.48 -2.40 -0.94
N LEU A 37 10.57 -3.35 -1.20
CA LEU A 37 9.37 -3.56 -0.39
C LEU A 37 9.73 -3.88 1.07
N LYS A 38 9.19 -3.07 1.98
CA LYS A 38 9.19 -3.34 3.42
C LYS A 38 7.81 -3.80 3.83
N VAL A 39 7.70 -5.07 4.23
CA VAL A 39 6.47 -5.63 4.80
C VAL A 39 6.23 -5.02 6.18
N LEU A 40 5.03 -4.51 6.40
CA LEU A 40 4.61 -3.84 7.64
C LEU A 40 3.60 -4.68 8.41
N ILE A 41 2.66 -5.31 7.68
CA ILE A 41 1.65 -6.20 8.22
C ILE A 41 1.65 -7.47 7.38
N GLU A 42 1.66 -8.61 8.05
CA GLU A 42 1.37 -9.91 7.47
C GLU A 42 0.40 -10.63 8.40
N GLU A 43 -0.80 -10.91 7.91
CA GLU A 43 -1.87 -11.52 8.69
C GLU A 43 -2.54 -12.67 7.93
N PRO A 44 -3.07 -13.68 8.64
CA PRO A 44 -3.80 -14.77 7.98
C PRO A 44 -5.09 -14.28 7.30
N ASP A 45 -5.36 -14.75 6.09
CA ASP A 45 -6.59 -14.51 5.35
C ASP A 45 -7.08 -15.79 4.65
N ALA A 46 -8.30 -15.77 4.12
CA ALA A 46 -8.91 -16.90 3.44
C ALA A 46 -8.18 -17.23 2.11
N GLY A 47 -7.33 -18.27 2.16
CA GLY A 47 -6.59 -18.76 1.00
C GLY A 47 -5.15 -18.25 0.91
N GLY A 48 -4.62 -17.64 1.96
CA GLY A 48 -3.22 -17.18 2.05
C GLY A 48 -3.10 -15.94 2.95
N PRO A 49 -1.90 -15.41 3.17
CA PRO A 49 -1.72 -14.21 3.97
C PRO A 49 -2.18 -12.95 3.21
N ARG A 50 -2.70 -11.97 3.95
CA ARG A 50 -2.78 -10.58 3.52
C ARG A 50 -1.50 -9.87 3.96
N ILE A 51 -0.89 -9.12 3.04
CA ILE A 51 0.35 -8.38 3.25
C ILE A 51 0.11 -6.91 2.93
N ILE A 52 0.51 -6.05 3.86
CA ILE A 52 0.67 -4.62 3.61
C ILE A 52 2.15 -4.27 3.70
N GLY A 53 2.68 -3.63 2.68
CA GLY A 53 4.04 -3.11 2.68
C GLY A 53 4.14 -1.73 2.07
N ILE A 54 5.30 -1.11 2.27
CA ILE A 54 5.65 0.21 1.75
C ILE A 54 6.90 0.08 0.87
N TYR A 55 6.94 0.82 -0.23
CA TYR A 55 8.08 0.86 -1.14
C TYR A 55 8.16 2.19 -1.88
N ALA A 56 9.25 2.38 -2.64
CA ALA A 56 9.51 3.57 -3.43
C ALA A 56 9.37 4.87 -2.62
N VAL A 57 9.85 4.88 -1.37
CA VAL A 57 9.83 6.06 -0.50
C VAL A 57 10.76 7.13 -1.07
N ARG A 58 10.20 8.30 -1.40
CA ARG A 58 10.90 9.43 -2.00
C ARG A 58 10.93 10.61 -1.05
N THR A 59 12.11 11.21 -0.95
CA THR A 59 12.37 12.47 -0.26
C THR A 59 12.60 13.56 -1.30
N PRO A 60 11.64 14.47 -1.53
CA PRO A 60 11.70 15.44 -2.63
C PRO A 60 12.82 16.48 -2.46
N SER A 61 13.26 16.76 -1.23
CA SER A 61 14.48 17.52 -0.92
C SER A 61 14.98 17.22 0.50
N SER A 62 16.21 17.57 0.83
CA SER A 62 16.77 17.39 2.19
C SER A 62 16.12 18.27 3.26
N THR A 63 15.40 19.33 2.86
CA THR A 63 14.72 20.26 3.76
C THR A 63 13.22 20.00 3.87
N ASP A 64 12.66 19.14 3.00
CA ASP A 64 11.24 18.79 3.01
C ASP A 64 10.98 17.68 4.05
N THR A 65 9.94 17.84 4.85
CA THR A 65 9.45 16.82 5.79
C THR A 65 8.49 15.85 5.11
N MET A 66 7.98 16.18 3.92
CA MET A 66 7.08 15.33 3.14
C MET A 66 7.82 14.10 2.57
N ARG A 67 7.18 12.93 2.65
CA ARG A 67 7.62 11.69 1.99
C ARG A 67 6.48 11.21 1.11
N ARG A 68 6.82 10.82 -0.12
CA ARG A 68 5.87 10.18 -1.04
C ARG A 68 6.28 8.73 -1.23
N TYR A 69 5.31 7.82 -1.23
CA TYR A 69 5.59 6.39 -1.30
C TYR A 69 4.43 5.64 -1.95
N GLN A 70 4.62 4.34 -2.16
CA GLN A 70 3.56 3.43 -2.57
C GLN A 70 3.29 2.41 -1.48
N ILE A 71 2.01 2.12 -1.26
CA ILE A 71 1.55 1.01 -0.42
C ILE A 71 1.22 -0.17 -1.33
N TRP A 72 1.84 -1.30 -1.02
CA TRP A 72 1.56 -2.61 -1.60
C TRP A 72 0.59 -3.34 -0.69
N GLU A 73 -0.65 -3.52 -1.14
CA GLU A 73 -1.66 -4.31 -0.42
C GLU A 73 -1.97 -5.57 -1.24
N GLU A 74 -1.45 -6.70 -0.78
CA GLU A 74 -1.58 -8.00 -1.42
C GLU A 74 -2.47 -8.91 -0.59
N SER A 75 -3.46 -9.53 -1.23
CA SER A 75 -4.31 -10.56 -0.64
C SER A 75 -4.33 -11.80 -1.55
N PRO A 76 -4.87 -12.94 -1.08
CA PRO A 76 -5.03 -14.13 -1.92
C PRO A 76 -5.97 -13.96 -3.12
N SER A 77 -6.65 -12.82 -3.25
CA SER A 77 -7.64 -12.54 -4.29
C SER A 77 -7.35 -11.28 -5.10
N ASP A 78 -6.47 -10.40 -4.62
CA ASP A 78 -6.31 -9.07 -5.19
C ASP A 78 -4.95 -8.44 -4.86
N LEU A 79 -4.50 -7.52 -5.71
CA LEU A 79 -3.32 -6.70 -5.52
C LEU A 79 -3.69 -5.23 -5.77
N ASN A 80 -3.61 -4.43 -4.71
CA ASN A 80 -3.86 -3.00 -4.78
C ASN A 80 -2.58 -2.21 -4.51
N ILE A 81 -2.36 -1.17 -5.31
CA ILE A 81 -1.24 -0.23 -5.15
C ILE A 81 -1.81 1.16 -4.90
N TYR A 82 -1.47 1.77 -3.77
CA TYR A 82 -1.90 3.12 -3.43
C TYR A 82 -0.72 4.07 -3.42
N PHE A 83 -0.93 5.28 -3.94
CA PHE A 83 0.04 6.37 -3.87
C PHE A 83 -0.34 7.28 -2.72
N GLU A 84 0.57 7.39 -1.76
CA GLU A 84 0.31 8.10 -0.51
C GLU A 84 1.49 9.00 -0.13
N SER A 85 1.25 9.84 0.88
CA SER A 85 2.30 10.69 1.43
C SER A 85 2.18 10.86 2.95
N VAL A 86 3.29 11.15 3.61
CA VAL A 86 3.31 11.59 5.01
C VAL A 86 4.10 12.87 5.17
N ASP A 87 3.73 13.68 6.15
CA ASP A 87 4.57 14.74 6.69
C ASP A 87 5.28 14.22 7.95
N CYS A 88 6.61 14.24 7.93
CA CYS A 88 7.48 13.84 9.03
C CYS A 88 7.78 14.99 10.01
N SER A 89 7.05 16.10 9.95
CA SER A 89 7.19 17.21 10.89
C SER A 89 6.88 16.76 12.32
N ALA A 90 7.69 17.22 13.28
CA ALA A 90 7.45 16.99 14.70
C ALA A 90 6.21 17.73 15.24
N SER A 91 5.80 18.82 14.60
CA SER A 91 4.69 19.66 15.07
C SER A 91 3.35 19.29 14.46
N SER A 92 3.33 18.72 13.25
CA SER A 92 2.09 18.37 12.54
C SER A 92 2.27 17.13 11.65
N PRO A 93 2.60 15.96 12.22
CA PRO A 93 2.74 14.74 11.44
C PRO A 93 1.37 14.28 10.89
N VAL A 94 1.32 14.04 9.59
CA VAL A 94 0.10 13.62 8.89
C VAL A 94 0.38 12.51 7.90
N ARG A 95 -0.61 11.64 7.65
CA ARG A 95 -0.66 10.70 6.53
C ARG A 95 -1.80 11.09 5.60
N VAL A 96 -1.56 11.08 4.30
CA VAL A 96 -2.55 11.44 3.27
C VAL A 96 -2.70 10.27 2.31
N LYS A 97 -3.93 9.74 2.24
CA LYS A 97 -4.36 8.73 1.27
C LYS A 97 -5.34 9.36 0.29
N ARG A 98 -5.06 9.27 -1.01
CA ARG A 98 -5.94 9.77 -2.07
C ARG A 98 -6.61 8.60 -2.78
N THR A 99 -7.91 8.71 -2.98
CA THR A 99 -8.71 7.82 -3.83
C THR A 99 -9.31 8.63 -4.96
N ALA A 100 -10.02 7.95 -5.88
CA ALA A 100 -10.73 8.63 -6.97
C ALA A 100 -11.83 9.60 -6.48
N THR A 101 -12.34 9.42 -5.27
CA THR A 101 -13.51 10.15 -4.75
C THR A 101 -13.22 10.97 -3.50
N ALA A 102 -12.13 10.70 -2.79
CA ALA A 102 -11.83 11.34 -1.53
C ALA A 102 -10.32 11.49 -1.26
N VAL A 103 -9.99 12.43 -0.39
CA VAL A 103 -8.69 12.55 0.25
C VAL A 103 -8.88 12.34 1.74
N TYR A 104 -8.23 11.30 2.28
CA TYR A 104 -8.20 11.02 3.71
C TYR A 104 -6.93 11.61 4.29
N VAL A 105 -7.08 12.54 5.24
CA VAL A 105 -5.98 13.15 5.98
C VAL A 105 -6.04 12.62 7.40
N ARG A 106 -4.99 11.95 7.85
CA ARG A 106 -4.89 11.40 9.20
C ARG A 106 -3.81 12.14 9.96
N THR A 107 -4.18 12.77 11.06
CA THR A 107 -3.21 13.29 12.03
C THR A 107 -2.63 12.11 12.79
N ILE A 108 -1.32 11.96 12.74
CA ILE A 108 -0.60 10.86 13.37
C ILE A 108 0.01 11.37 14.67
N ASN A 109 0.15 10.51 15.67
CA ASN A 109 0.87 10.83 16.90
C ASN A 109 2.06 9.87 17.07
N PRO A 110 3.23 10.14 16.46
CA PRO A 110 4.40 9.28 16.61
C PRO A 110 4.75 9.04 18.08
N GLY A 111 4.82 7.77 18.49
CA GLY A 111 5.04 7.37 19.89
C GLY A 111 3.84 7.56 20.84
N GLY A 112 2.68 7.90 20.28
CA GLY A 112 1.40 7.92 20.97
C GLY A 112 0.79 6.52 21.17
N PRO A 113 -0.42 6.45 21.75
CA PRO A 113 -1.14 5.19 21.93
C PRO A 113 -1.46 4.51 20.58
N VAL A 114 -1.23 3.20 20.50
CA VAL A 114 -1.48 2.40 19.29
C VAL A 114 -2.57 1.37 19.58
N ASN A 115 -3.51 1.23 18.66
CA ASN A 115 -4.60 0.26 18.66
C ASN A 115 -4.83 -0.25 17.22
N ASP A 116 -5.74 -1.20 17.06
CA ASP A 116 -5.95 -1.83 15.75
C ASP A 116 -6.43 -0.86 14.66
N THR A 117 -7.06 0.26 15.03
CA THR A 117 -7.56 1.27 14.08
C THR A 117 -6.45 2.17 13.53
N ASN A 118 -5.42 2.50 14.33
CA ASN A 118 -4.34 3.40 13.91
C ASN A 118 -3.01 2.68 13.65
N ARG A 119 -2.91 1.37 13.93
CA ARG A 119 -1.67 0.60 13.84
C ARG A 119 -1.02 0.68 12.45
N GLU A 120 -1.80 0.54 11.38
CA GLU A 120 -1.27 0.67 10.01
C GLU A 120 -0.67 2.06 9.78
N ASP A 121 -1.37 3.12 10.21
CA ASP A 121 -0.88 4.49 10.04
C ASP A 121 0.46 4.71 10.75
N HIS A 122 0.61 4.18 11.96
CA HIS A 122 1.86 4.25 12.70
C HIS A 122 2.98 3.46 12.00
N LEU A 123 2.71 2.23 11.57
CA LEU A 123 3.69 1.41 10.85
C LEU A 123 4.18 2.10 9.57
N VAL A 124 3.24 2.64 8.79
CA VAL A 124 3.54 3.37 7.55
C VAL A 124 4.32 4.64 7.85
N TRP A 125 3.92 5.41 8.85
CA TRP A 125 4.62 6.64 9.23
C TRP A 125 6.06 6.36 9.66
N TRP A 126 6.29 5.36 10.52
CA TRP A 126 7.64 4.99 10.95
C TRP A 126 8.50 4.53 9.78
N ALA A 127 7.96 3.67 8.92
CA ALA A 127 8.70 3.17 7.77
C ALA A 127 9.05 4.26 6.74
N ALA A 128 8.21 5.30 6.61
CA ALA A 128 8.46 6.42 5.70
C ALA A 128 9.40 7.48 6.31
N CYS A 129 9.23 7.81 7.59
CA CYS A 129 9.92 8.93 8.25
C CYS A 129 11.22 8.54 8.94
N VAL A 130 11.34 7.29 9.41
CA VAL A 130 12.52 6.75 10.08
C VAL A 130 12.72 5.30 9.60
N PRO A 131 13.14 5.10 8.34
CA PRO A 131 13.10 3.80 7.67
C PRO A 131 13.91 2.69 8.37
N GLU A 132 14.86 3.05 9.23
CA GLU A 132 15.61 2.12 10.07
C GLU A 132 14.74 1.38 11.09
N LEU A 133 13.54 1.90 11.38
CA LEU A 133 12.57 1.33 12.32
C LEU A 133 11.38 0.67 11.60
N ALA A 134 11.39 0.59 10.27
CA ALA A 134 10.34 -0.06 9.50
C ALA A 134 10.11 -1.51 9.99
N GLY A 135 8.85 -1.87 10.24
CA GLY A 135 8.44 -3.18 10.75
C GLY A 135 8.59 -3.37 12.26
N THR A 136 9.12 -2.39 13.00
CA THR A 136 9.13 -2.42 14.47
C THR A 136 7.72 -2.16 15.01
N ASP A 137 7.29 -2.87 16.05
CA ASP A 137 5.99 -2.63 16.69
C ASP A 137 5.93 -1.20 17.24
N PRO A 138 5.02 -0.33 16.72
CA PRO A 138 4.98 1.07 17.10
C PRO A 138 4.69 1.32 18.58
N VAL A 139 4.07 0.36 19.28
CA VAL A 139 3.83 0.42 20.74
C VAL A 139 5.15 0.60 21.51
N THR A 140 6.26 0.10 20.96
CA THR A 140 7.58 0.13 21.59
C THR A 140 8.39 1.39 21.28
N LEU A 141 7.89 2.28 20.41
CA LEU A 141 8.68 3.37 19.84
C LEU A 141 8.47 4.74 20.54
N ARG A 142 7.81 4.76 21.70
CA ARG A 142 7.53 6.00 22.45
C ARG A 142 8.80 6.78 22.80
N ASP A 143 9.78 6.15 23.42
CA ASP A 143 11.02 6.82 23.85
C ASP A 143 11.82 7.32 22.64
N LYS A 144 11.78 6.56 21.55
CA LYS A 144 12.40 6.97 20.29
C LYS A 144 11.71 8.21 19.73
N ALA A 145 10.38 8.28 19.72
CA ALA A 145 9.65 9.46 19.29
C ALA A 145 10.01 10.70 20.13
N LEU A 146 10.06 10.56 21.46
CA LEU A 146 10.48 11.65 22.34
C LEU A 146 11.90 12.14 22.03
N SER A 147 12.84 11.22 21.78
CA SER A 147 14.23 11.56 21.40
C SER A 147 14.34 12.32 20.07
N LEU A 148 13.36 12.13 19.17
CA LEU A 148 13.27 12.79 17.87
C LEU A 148 12.47 14.10 17.93
N GLY A 149 11.96 14.49 19.12
CA GLY A 149 11.25 15.74 19.34
C GLY A 149 9.73 15.70 19.15
N TYR A 150 9.13 14.51 19.01
CA TYR A 150 7.67 14.37 18.94
C TYR A 150 7.04 14.48 20.32
N SER A 151 5.86 15.10 20.42
CA SER A 151 5.20 15.31 21.71
C SER A 151 4.60 14.05 22.31
N THR A 152 4.25 13.05 21.49
CA THR A 152 3.49 11.83 21.86
C THR A 152 2.08 12.11 22.42
N LEU A 153 1.61 13.35 22.35
CA LEU A 153 0.35 13.82 22.93
C LEU A 153 -0.60 14.42 21.88
N ILE A 154 -0.32 14.20 20.60
CA ILE A 154 -1.17 14.69 19.51
C ILE A 154 -2.48 13.87 19.48
N PRO A 155 -3.66 14.50 19.52
CA PRO A 155 -4.91 13.80 19.31
C PRO A 155 -5.01 13.32 17.86
N GLU A 156 -5.02 12.01 17.67
CA GLU A 156 -5.15 11.40 16.34
C GLU A 156 -6.59 11.50 15.85
N ARG A 157 -6.74 11.80 14.56
CA ARG A 157 -8.05 11.92 13.91
C ARG A 157 -7.91 11.70 12.41
N GLN A 158 -9.01 11.32 11.79
CA GLN A 158 -9.15 11.24 10.35
C GLN A 158 -10.13 12.31 9.86
N GLU A 159 -9.72 13.05 8.85
CA GLU A 159 -10.55 13.98 8.09
C GLU A 159 -10.73 13.45 6.67
N GLN A 160 -11.94 13.52 6.15
CA GLN A 160 -12.25 13.16 4.76
C GLN A 160 -12.60 14.43 4.00
N LEU A 161 -11.84 14.69 2.94
CA LEU A 161 -12.05 15.80 2.02
C LEU A 161 -12.53 15.26 0.67
N PRO A 162 -13.34 16.01 -0.09
CA PRO A 162 -13.66 15.63 -1.46
C PRO A 162 -12.38 15.60 -2.30
N ALA A 163 -12.27 14.63 -3.21
CA ALA A 163 -11.26 14.72 -4.25
C ALA A 163 -11.55 15.98 -5.08
N LEU A 164 -10.58 16.90 -5.16
CA LEU A 164 -10.67 18.01 -6.11
C LEU A 164 -10.79 17.38 -7.50
N ALA A 165 -11.74 17.87 -8.30
CA ALA A 165 -11.96 17.39 -9.66
C ALA A 165 -10.62 17.36 -10.44
N PRO A 166 -10.39 16.33 -11.27
CA PRO A 166 -9.13 16.15 -11.99
C PRO A 166 -8.78 17.34 -12.89
#